data_AF-H2FV83-F1
#
_entry.id   AF-H2FV83-F1
#
_cell.length_a   1.000
_cell.length_b   1.000
_cell.length_c   1.000
_cell.angle_alpha   90.00
_cell.angle_beta   90.00
_cell.angle_gamma   90.00
#
_symmetry.space_group_name_H-M   'P 1'
#
loop_
_entity.id
_entity.type
_entity.pdbx_description
1 polymer ?
#
loop_
_entity_poly.entity_id
_entity_poly.type
_entity_poly.pdbx_seq_one_letter_code
_entity_poly.pdbx_strand_id
1 'polypeptide(L)'
;MSVAGFQEAYDAALSVELGQGDTIKVASLAGLTLLKLIAWQERGNESSKDAADFLTILLEYQHVQEDRLWEPYIPGERMEYDTERQGAFLLGYDLKMILSEPATNPETVSRIMALAADIDGLVGAQFRSQNLCSYERIEQLQRDFWSGLEL
;
A
#
# COMPACT_ATOMS: atom_id res chain seq x y z
N MET A 1 -9.07 -18.75 -1.61
CA MET A 1 -8.77 -17.48 -0.91
C MET A 1 -8.10 -17.85 0.39
N SER A 2 -6.85 -17.43 0.59
CA SER A 2 -6.23 -17.56 1.92
C SER A 2 -6.66 -16.39 2.81
N VAL A 3 -6.33 -16.47 4.09
CA VAL A 3 -6.45 -15.37 5.07
C VAL A 3 -5.09 -14.73 5.38
N ALA A 4 -4.10 -14.89 4.49
CA ALA A 4 -2.78 -14.29 4.67
C ALA A 4 -2.89 -12.76 4.74
N GLY A 5 -2.12 -12.13 5.65
CA GLY A 5 -2.15 -10.69 5.90
C GLY A 5 -3.33 -10.15 6.70
N PHE A 6 -4.35 -10.98 7.02
CA PHE A 6 -5.51 -10.52 7.77
C PHE A 6 -5.18 -10.16 9.22
N GLN A 7 -4.31 -10.95 9.87
CA GLN A 7 -3.93 -10.70 11.25
C GLN A 7 -3.14 -9.38 11.35
N GLU A 8 -2.15 -9.20 10.47
CA GLU A 8 -1.35 -7.98 10.37
C GLU A 8 -2.22 -6.75 10.10
N ALA A 9 -3.16 -6.85 9.15
CA ALA A 9 -4.09 -5.75 8.84
C ALA A 9 -5.06 -5.46 10.00
N TYR A 10 -5.47 -6.48 10.77
CA TYR A 10 -6.34 -6.33 11.93
C TYR A 10 -5.62 -5.69 13.13
N ASP A 11 -4.36 -6.06 13.35
CA ASP A 11 -3.55 -5.51 14.43
C ASP A 11 -3.18 -4.05 14.15
N ALA A 12 -2.93 -3.71 12.88
CA ALA A 12 -2.71 -2.34 12.42
C ALA A 12 -4.02 -1.55 12.13
N ALA A 13 -5.19 -2.09 12.47
CA ALA A 13 -6.45 -1.43 12.22
C ALA A 13 -6.65 -0.20 13.12
N LEU A 14 -7.25 0.84 12.55
CA LEU A 14 -7.62 2.05 13.26
C LEU A 14 -8.84 1.77 14.15
N SER A 15 -8.80 2.25 15.38
CA SER A 15 -9.96 2.22 16.29
C SER A 15 -10.75 3.51 16.13
N VAL A 16 -12.01 3.39 15.70
CA VAL A 16 -12.90 4.53 15.43
C VAL A 16 -14.07 4.49 16.42
N GLU A 17 -14.25 5.56 17.19
CA GLU A 17 -15.38 5.72 18.10
C GLU A 17 -16.64 6.13 17.32
N LEU A 18 -17.74 5.40 17.50
CA LEU A 18 -19.05 5.68 16.89
C LEU A 18 -19.96 6.54 17.79
N GLY A 19 -19.46 6.92 18.96
CA GLY A 19 -20.19 7.59 20.03
C GLY A 19 -20.71 6.61 21.08
N GLN A 20 -21.08 7.15 22.25
CA GLN A 20 -21.58 6.37 23.41
C GLN A 20 -20.62 5.29 23.92
N GLY A 21 -19.32 5.40 23.62
CA GLY A 21 -18.30 4.43 24.03
C GLY A 21 -18.15 3.23 23.08
N ASP A 22 -18.94 3.14 22.00
CA ASP A 22 -18.80 2.08 21.02
C ASP A 22 -17.61 2.35 20.09
N THR A 23 -16.71 1.37 19.94
CA THR A 23 -15.55 1.46 19.06
C THR A 23 -15.55 0.32 18.06
N ILE A 24 -15.26 0.63 16.79
CA ILE A 24 -15.05 -0.36 15.73
C ILE A 24 -13.62 -0.30 15.21
N LYS A 25 -13.12 -1.45 14.73
CA LYS A 25 -11.87 -1.50 13.98
C LYS A 25 -12.13 -1.28 12.50
N VAL A 26 -11.42 -0.34 11.90
CA VAL A 26 -11.40 -0.06 10.47
C VAL A 26 -10.00 -0.32 9.96
N ALA A 27 -9.87 -1.14 8.91
CA ALA A 27 -8.57 -1.40 8.31
C ALA A 27 -7.91 -0.07 7.88
N SER A 28 -6.66 0.13 8.28
CA SER A 28 -5.86 1.25 7.78
C SER A 28 -5.64 1.12 6.28
N LEU A 29 -5.36 2.21 5.57
CA LEU A 29 -5.06 2.14 4.14
C LEU A 29 -3.79 1.31 3.86
N ALA A 30 -2.79 1.35 4.74
CA ALA A 30 -1.62 0.47 4.65
C ALA A 30 -1.99 -1.01 4.84
N GLY A 31 -2.86 -1.33 5.81
CA GLY A 31 -3.40 -2.68 5.99
C GLY A 31 -4.25 -3.15 4.80
N LEU A 32 -5.06 -2.27 4.21
CA LEU A 32 -5.80 -2.58 2.98
C LEU A 32 -4.85 -2.83 1.80
N THR A 33 -3.78 -2.03 1.66
CA THR A 33 -2.74 -2.24 0.65
C THR A 33 -2.10 -3.62 0.80
N LEU A 34 -1.74 -4.04 2.02
CA LEU A 34 -1.22 -5.40 2.27
C LEU A 34 -2.18 -6.47 1.72
N LEU A 35 -3.47 -6.37 2.07
CA LEU A 35 -4.48 -7.31 1.63
C LEU A 35 -4.66 -7.31 0.11
N LYS A 36 -4.55 -6.16 -0.54
CA LYS A 36 -4.65 -6.03 -2.01
C LYS A 36 -3.45 -6.61 -2.74
N LEU A 37 -2.24 -6.44 -2.21
CA LEU A 37 -1.03 -7.05 -2.78
C LEU A 37 -1.07 -8.58 -2.65
N ILE A 38 -1.44 -9.10 -1.48
CA ILE A 38 -1.60 -10.55 -1.26
C ILE A 38 -2.66 -11.13 -2.17
N ALA A 39 -3.81 -10.47 -2.26
CA ALA A 39 -4.89 -10.82 -3.15
C ALA A 39 -4.44 -10.86 -4.62
N TRP A 40 -3.74 -9.82 -5.08
CA TRP A 40 -3.21 -9.75 -6.43
C TRP A 40 -2.31 -10.96 -6.74
N GLN A 41 -1.43 -11.37 -5.82
CA GLN A 41 -0.61 -12.56 -6.01
C GLN A 41 -1.42 -13.86 -6.14
N GLU A 42 -2.56 -13.97 -5.45
CA GLU A 42 -3.39 -15.19 -5.48
C GLU A 42 -4.26 -15.31 -6.73
N ARG A 43 -4.81 -14.18 -7.20
CA ARG A 43 -5.87 -14.17 -8.22
C ARG A 43 -5.69 -13.10 -9.31
N GLY A 44 -4.50 -12.53 -9.44
CA GLY A 44 -4.20 -11.50 -10.44
C GLY A 44 -4.34 -11.97 -11.89
N ASN A 45 -4.18 -13.28 -12.12
CA ASN A 45 -4.45 -13.91 -13.41
C ASN A 45 -5.94 -13.99 -13.75
N GLU A 46 -6.83 -13.89 -12.76
CA GLU A 46 -8.28 -13.95 -12.93
C GLU A 46 -8.90 -12.55 -13.04
N SER A 47 -8.37 -11.57 -12.30
CA SER A 47 -8.91 -10.22 -12.25
C SER A 47 -7.87 -9.16 -11.91
N SER A 48 -7.94 -8.00 -12.57
CA SER A 48 -7.15 -6.80 -12.25
C SER A 48 -7.74 -5.94 -11.13
N LYS A 49 -8.85 -6.35 -10.51
CA LYS A 49 -9.54 -5.54 -9.49
C LYS A 49 -8.64 -5.16 -8.31
N ASP A 50 -7.87 -6.10 -7.78
CA ASP A 50 -7.03 -5.80 -6.61
C ASP A 50 -5.84 -4.90 -6.96
N ALA A 51 -5.31 -5.00 -8.18
CA ALA A 51 -4.33 -4.06 -8.72
C ALA A 51 -4.91 -2.64 -8.86
N ALA A 52 -6.14 -2.54 -9.37
CA ALA A 52 -6.87 -1.27 -9.54
C ALA A 52 -7.20 -0.61 -8.18
N ASP A 53 -7.71 -1.40 -7.23
CA ASP A 53 -8.01 -0.93 -5.88
C ASP A 53 -6.71 -0.45 -5.18
N PHE A 54 -5.58 -1.15 -5.36
CA PHE A 54 -4.28 -0.69 -4.86
C PHE A 54 -3.84 0.62 -5.52
N LEU A 55 -3.96 0.76 -6.84
CA LEU A 55 -3.62 2.01 -7.53
C LEU A 55 -4.44 3.18 -6.99
N THR A 56 -5.72 2.94 -6.72
CA THR A 56 -6.61 3.96 -6.14
C THR A 56 -6.11 4.41 -4.77
N ILE A 57 -5.75 3.47 -3.88
CA ILE A 57 -5.18 3.82 -2.58
C ILE A 57 -3.88 4.61 -2.78
N LEU A 58 -3.01 4.17 -3.68
CA LEU A 58 -1.71 4.79 -3.95
C LEU A 58 -1.83 6.26 -4.39
N LEU A 59 -2.79 6.57 -5.27
CA LEU A 59 -3.05 7.92 -5.78
C LEU A 59 -3.66 8.84 -4.71
N GLU A 60 -4.57 8.31 -3.89
CA GLU A 60 -5.33 9.11 -2.92
C GLU A 60 -4.60 9.30 -1.59
N TYR A 61 -3.55 8.52 -1.32
CA TYR A 61 -2.92 8.48 0.00
C TYR A 61 -2.36 9.82 0.46
N GLN A 62 -1.85 10.63 -0.47
CA GLN A 62 -1.40 12.00 -0.19
C GLN A 62 -2.48 12.89 0.43
N HIS A 63 -3.74 12.73 0.03
CA HIS A 63 -4.84 13.55 0.50
C HIS A 63 -5.31 13.11 1.88
N VAL A 64 -5.12 11.83 2.20
CA VAL A 64 -5.48 11.26 3.51
C VAL A 64 -4.42 11.55 4.56
N GLN A 65 -3.14 11.66 4.15
CA GLN A 65 -1.99 11.84 5.04
C GLN A 65 -1.27 13.17 4.79
N GLU A 66 -2.00 14.22 4.39
CA GLU A 66 -1.44 15.53 3.99
C GLU A 66 -0.47 16.09 5.05
N ASP A 67 -0.85 15.99 6.32
CA ASP A 67 -0.04 16.46 7.46
C ASP A 67 1.33 15.78 7.55
N ARG A 68 1.44 14.53 7.10
CA ARG A 68 2.66 13.72 7.23
C ARG A 68 3.61 13.84 6.04
N LEU A 69 3.18 14.46 4.94
CA LEU A 69 3.99 14.55 3.72
C LEU A 69 5.24 15.42 3.89
N TRP A 70 5.27 16.28 4.91
CA TRP A 70 6.35 17.22 5.17
C TRP A 70 7.23 16.82 6.35
N GLU A 71 6.99 15.64 6.91
CA GLU A 71 7.78 15.12 8.03
C GLU A 71 9.23 14.82 7.59
N PRO A 72 10.23 14.96 8.49
CA PRO A 72 11.65 14.82 8.12
C PRO A 72 12.06 13.47 7.54
N TYR A 73 11.28 12.42 7.77
CA TYR A 73 11.53 11.09 7.22
C TYR A 73 11.03 10.92 5.78
N ILE A 74 10.28 11.89 5.24
CA ILE A 74 9.88 11.92 3.83
C ILE A 74 11.00 12.54 2.99
N PRO A 75 11.53 11.84 1.97
CA PRO A 75 12.63 12.34 1.14
C PRO A 75 12.10 13.29 0.04
N GLY A 76 11.53 14.44 0.46
CA GLY A 76 10.84 15.38 -0.43
C GLY A 76 11.70 15.89 -1.60
N GLU A 77 12.98 16.21 -1.37
CA GLU A 77 13.89 16.64 -2.45
C GLU A 77 14.07 15.57 -3.54
N ARG A 78 14.20 14.29 -3.15
CA ARG A 78 14.31 13.15 -4.08
C ARG A 78 13.03 12.96 -4.91
N MET A 79 11.91 13.44 -4.38
CA MET A 79 10.58 13.37 -4.99
C MET A 79 10.16 14.68 -5.63
N GLU A 80 11.05 15.67 -5.70
CA GLU A 80 10.77 17.00 -6.27
C GLU A 80 9.57 17.69 -5.60
N TYR A 81 9.31 17.36 -4.34
CA TYR A 81 8.13 17.79 -3.56
C TYR A 81 6.79 17.47 -4.23
N ASP A 82 6.77 16.49 -5.13
CA ASP A 82 5.54 15.93 -5.70
C ASP A 82 4.79 15.15 -4.61
N THR A 83 3.62 15.67 -4.23
CA THR A 83 2.84 15.14 -3.11
C THR A 83 2.29 13.73 -3.38
N GLU A 84 2.00 13.36 -4.63
CA GLU A 84 1.61 11.98 -4.97
C GLU A 84 2.79 11.02 -4.77
N ARG A 85 3.99 11.40 -5.19
CA ARG A 85 5.20 10.59 -5.01
C ARG A 85 5.56 10.43 -3.54
N GLN A 86 5.45 11.52 -2.76
CA GLN A 86 5.63 11.50 -1.31
C GLN A 86 4.59 10.61 -0.62
N GLY A 87 3.32 10.69 -1.06
CA GLY A 87 2.25 9.82 -0.60
C GLY A 87 2.52 8.35 -0.91
N ALA A 88 2.95 8.03 -2.14
CA ALA A 88 3.31 6.67 -2.52
C ALA A 88 4.42 6.09 -1.63
N PHE A 89 5.49 6.86 -1.40
CA PHE A 89 6.56 6.46 -0.48
C PHE A 89 6.05 6.29 0.95
N LEU A 90 5.24 7.22 1.45
CA LEU A 90 4.70 7.14 2.80
C LEU A 90 3.81 5.91 2.99
N LEU A 91 3.03 5.53 1.98
CA LEU A 91 2.24 4.29 2.01
C LEU A 91 3.14 3.06 2.11
N GLY A 92 4.25 3.04 1.39
CA GLY A 92 5.27 2.00 1.48
C GLY A 92 5.90 1.94 2.87
N TYR A 93 6.28 3.10 3.41
CA TYR A 93 6.82 3.25 4.76
C TYR A 93 5.84 2.74 5.83
N ASP A 94 4.55 3.07 5.72
CA ASP A 94 3.54 2.59 6.67
C ASP A 94 3.31 1.09 6.56
N LEU A 95 3.36 0.52 5.35
CA LEU A 95 3.33 -0.92 5.17
C LEU A 95 4.55 -1.59 5.80
N LYS A 96 5.74 -0.98 5.70
CA LYS A 96 6.95 -1.46 6.38
C LYS A 96 6.75 -1.52 7.88
N MET A 97 6.13 -0.51 8.48
CA MET A 97 5.85 -0.50 9.92
C MET A 97 4.98 -1.70 10.32
N ILE A 98 3.93 -2.01 9.56
CA ILE A 98 3.10 -3.19 9.78
C ILE A 98 3.94 -4.47 9.68
N LEU A 99 4.74 -4.61 8.63
CA LEU A 99 5.49 -5.84 8.37
C LEU A 99 6.71 -6.03 9.29
N SER A 100 7.16 -4.97 9.96
CA SER A 100 8.29 -5.00 10.88
C SER A 100 7.89 -5.37 12.32
N GLU A 101 6.58 -5.45 12.60
CA GLU A 101 6.11 -5.86 13.92
C GLU A 101 6.57 -7.29 14.27
N PRO A 102 7.01 -7.56 15.52
CA PRO A 102 7.48 -8.90 15.91
C PRO A 102 6.44 -10.02 15.74
N ALA A 103 5.16 -9.67 15.73
CA ALA A 103 4.05 -10.60 15.56
C ALA A 103 3.74 -10.93 14.08
N THR A 104 4.37 -10.22 13.14
CA THR A 104 4.14 -10.43 11.70
C THR A 104 4.54 -11.83 11.27
N ASN A 105 3.68 -12.48 10.48
CA ASN A 105 3.99 -13.78 9.92
C ASN A 105 5.13 -13.66 8.87
N PRO A 106 6.24 -14.40 9.01
CA PRO A 106 7.34 -14.36 8.04
C PRO A 106 6.93 -14.73 6.61
N GLU A 107 5.89 -15.55 6.44
CA GLU A 107 5.34 -15.87 5.11
C GLU A 107 4.68 -14.65 4.47
N THR A 108 4.00 -13.79 5.25
CA THR A 108 3.43 -12.53 4.78
C THR A 108 4.54 -11.64 4.20
N VAL A 109 5.65 -11.51 4.92
CA VAL A 109 6.83 -10.74 4.46
C VAL A 109 7.41 -11.35 3.18
N SER A 110 7.60 -12.67 3.15
CA SER A 110 8.17 -13.38 2.00
C SER A 110 7.33 -13.20 0.74
N ARG A 111 6.01 -13.22 0.85
CA ARG A 111 5.09 -12.96 -0.26
C ARG A 111 5.23 -11.54 -0.79
N ILE A 112 5.30 -10.54 0.09
CA ILE A 112 5.47 -9.14 -0.32
C ILE A 112 6.84 -8.92 -0.99
N MET A 113 7.91 -9.51 -0.46
CA MET A 113 9.23 -9.45 -1.10
C MET A 113 9.27 -10.15 -2.47
N ALA A 114 8.59 -11.28 -2.62
CA ALA A 114 8.46 -11.95 -3.92
C ALA A 114 7.73 -11.08 -4.95
N LEU A 115 6.71 -10.31 -4.52
CA LEU A 115 6.05 -9.35 -5.39
C LEU A 115 6.94 -8.16 -5.73
N ALA A 116 7.70 -7.64 -4.75
CA ALA A 116 8.63 -6.53 -4.96
C ALA A 116 9.73 -6.85 -6.00
N ALA A 117 10.09 -8.13 -6.13
CA ALA A 117 11.08 -8.59 -7.11
C ALA A 117 10.57 -8.61 -8.56
N ASP A 118 9.25 -8.67 -8.77
CA ASP A 118 8.62 -8.64 -10.11
C ASP A 118 7.25 -7.95 -10.04
N ILE A 119 7.25 -6.66 -10.37
CA ILE A 119 6.07 -5.80 -10.32
C ILE A 119 5.44 -5.58 -11.71
N ASP A 120 6.03 -6.12 -12.79
CA ASP A 120 5.63 -5.80 -14.16
C ASP A 120 4.18 -6.22 -14.42
N GLY A 121 3.80 -7.40 -13.91
CA GLY A 121 2.43 -7.89 -13.98
C GLY A 121 1.44 -6.95 -13.26
N LEU A 122 1.84 -6.41 -12.11
CA LEU A 122 1.03 -5.49 -11.30
C LEU A 122 0.86 -4.15 -12.02
N VAL A 123 1.96 -3.52 -12.45
CA VAL A 123 1.96 -2.24 -13.18
C VAL A 123 1.12 -2.35 -14.46
N GLY A 124 1.33 -3.42 -15.23
CA GLY A 124 0.58 -3.67 -16.45
C GLY A 124 -0.92 -3.82 -16.19
N ALA A 125 -1.30 -4.51 -15.10
CA ALA A 125 -2.70 -4.64 -14.72
C ALA A 125 -3.32 -3.31 -14.27
N GLN A 126 -2.59 -2.51 -13.51
CA GLN A 126 -3.00 -1.18 -13.07
C GLN A 126 -3.31 -0.27 -14.27
N PHE A 127 -2.37 -0.16 -15.21
CA PHE A 127 -2.55 0.64 -16.43
C PHE A 127 -3.77 0.21 -17.25
N ARG A 128 -4.00 -1.10 -17.41
CA ARG A 128 -5.17 -1.62 -18.15
C ARG A 128 -6.49 -1.41 -17.42
N SER A 129 -6.47 -1.38 -16.09
CA SER A 129 -7.68 -1.35 -15.27
C SER A 129 -8.29 0.05 -15.14
N GLN A 130 -7.45 1.08 -15.15
CA GLN A 130 -7.83 2.44 -14.80
C GLN A 130 -7.05 3.41 -15.70
N ASN A 131 -7.75 4.14 -16.57
CA ASN A 131 -7.14 5.17 -17.42
C ASN A 131 -6.96 6.49 -16.64
N LEU A 132 -6.51 6.38 -15.38
CA LEU A 132 -6.39 7.50 -14.43
C LEU A 132 -5.08 8.27 -14.59
N CYS A 133 -4.00 7.58 -14.99
CA CYS A 133 -2.68 8.17 -15.16
C CYS A 133 -1.88 7.42 -16.24
N SER A 134 -0.80 8.05 -16.72
CA SER A 134 0.09 7.44 -17.71
C SER A 134 0.83 6.22 -17.13
N TYR A 135 1.23 5.29 -17.99
CA TYR A 135 2.03 4.13 -17.59
C TYR A 135 3.32 4.53 -16.86
N GLU A 136 4.03 5.55 -17.36
CA GLU A 136 5.24 6.11 -16.73
C GLU A 136 4.96 6.65 -15.32
N ARG A 137 3.80 7.29 -15.11
CA ARG A 137 3.41 7.77 -13.79
C ARG A 137 3.16 6.64 -12.82
N ILE A 138 2.47 5.57 -13.25
CA ILE A 138 2.24 4.37 -12.44
C ILE A 138 3.58 3.75 -12.03
N GLU A 139 4.51 3.58 -12.97
CA GLU A 139 5.85 3.05 -12.68
C GLU A 139 6.65 3.92 -11.71
N GLN A 140 6.53 5.24 -11.81
CA GLN A 140 7.19 6.16 -10.87
C GLN A 140 6.62 6.00 -9.46
N LEU A 141 5.31 6.01 -9.31
CA LEU A 141 4.65 5.85 -8.00
C LEU A 141 4.92 4.48 -7.38
N GLN A 142 4.95 3.42 -8.19
CA GLN A 142 5.34 2.08 -7.72
C GLN A 142 6.78 2.08 -7.20
N ARG A 143 7.74 2.65 -7.95
CA ARG A 143 9.13 2.76 -7.49
C ARG A 143 9.24 3.50 -6.16
N ASP A 144 8.51 4.60 -6.00
CA ASP A 144 8.52 5.37 -4.75
C ASP A 144 7.88 4.57 -3.60
N PHE A 145 6.77 3.86 -3.83
CA PHE A 145 6.15 2.95 -2.86
C PHE A 145 7.11 1.83 -2.40
N TRP A 146 7.71 1.10 -3.33
CA TRP A 146 8.64 0.02 -2.99
C TRP A 146 9.91 0.54 -2.31
N SER A 147 10.36 1.76 -2.63
CA SER A 147 11.45 2.42 -1.89
C SER A 147 11.06 2.79 -0.47
N GLY A 148 9.80 3.14 -0.20
CA GLY A 148 9.32 3.38 1.17
C GLY A 148 9.23 2.09 1.99
N LEU A 149 8.92 0.98 1.31
CA LEU A 149 8.76 -0.32 1.95
C LEU A 149 10.09 -0.99 2.36
N GLU A 150 11.19 -0.76 1.63
CA GLU A 150 12.53 -1.35 1.81
C GLU A 150 12.75 -2.09 3.15
N LEU A 151 12.47 -3.41 3.15
CA LEU A 151 12.52 -4.32 4.31
C LEU A 151 13.91 -4.96 4.48
#